data_AF-A0A1Y1LSX4-F1
#
_entry.id   AF-A0A1Y1LSX4-F1
#
_cell.length_a   1.000
_cell.length_b   1.000
_cell.length_c   1.000
_cell.angle_alpha   90.00
_cell.angle_beta   90.00
_cell.angle_gamma   90.00
#
_symmetry.space_group_name_H-M   'P 1'
#
loop_
_entity.id
_entity.type
_entity.pdbx_description
1 polymer ?
#
loop_
_entity_poly.entity_id
_entity_poly.type
_entity_poly.pdbx_seq_one_letter_code
_entity_poly.pdbx_strand_id
1 'polypeptide(L)'
;MLEDSSMVVRIKASWSLGNLSDALVLNKEDSNKEEIPDHVLLQLLQIAIQASKDNDKIKVNAVRALGNLLQLVNGETIKQDDFKVAVEEGVDAVIRCCTTGTNMKLRWNSCYAVGRALKLAKFPINDYIRKDSLFCSLADLILSFPNFKVRINAALALSCINTREGYQNYFVFVWESLLKALENTQNIEDFSEYNHQDHLVDQICLTLGHLTTLLRPEDFALINSSTYLYLDLLQHQMHKVLDRLLPERSAVLLSAATHLRYMHVESYTSEQRQLYLDLLKVYTNE
;
A
#
# COMPACT_ATOMS: atom_id res chain seq x y z
N MET A 1 -17.60 -14.95 22.61
CA MET A 1 -16.96 -15.93 21.70
C MET A 1 -15.51 -15.58 21.36
N LEU A 2 -15.19 -14.33 21.00
CA LEU A 2 -13.79 -13.94 20.75
C LEU A 2 -12.96 -13.79 22.04
N GLU A 3 -13.59 -13.74 23.21
CA GLU A 3 -12.94 -13.78 24.52
C GLU A 3 -13.05 -15.16 25.19
N ASP A 4 -13.49 -16.18 24.44
CA ASP A 4 -13.64 -17.53 24.98
C ASP A 4 -12.28 -18.10 25.39
N SER A 5 -12.23 -18.84 26.50
CA SER A 5 -10.99 -19.46 26.98
C SER A 5 -10.41 -20.46 25.97
N SER A 6 -11.27 -21.09 25.15
CA SER A 6 -10.87 -22.02 24.10
C SER A 6 -10.37 -21.32 22.83
N MET A 7 -9.10 -21.55 22.51
CA MET A 7 -8.48 -21.06 21.26
C MET A 7 -9.23 -21.53 20.01
N VAL A 8 -9.81 -22.74 20.03
CA VAL A 8 -10.57 -23.27 18.87
C VAL A 8 -11.84 -22.47 18.63
N VAL A 9 -12.53 -22.06 19.70
CA VAL A 9 -13.72 -21.20 19.62
C VAL A 9 -13.33 -19.82 19.09
N ARG A 10 -12.24 -19.24 19.62
CA ARG A 10 -11.73 -17.93 19.13
C ARG A 10 -11.32 -17.96 17.67
N ILE A 11 -10.67 -19.04 17.20
CA ILE A 11 -10.32 -19.21 15.78
C ILE A 11 -11.58 -19.18 14.91
N LYS A 12 -12.62 -19.96 15.25
CA LYS A 12 -13.88 -19.99 14.49
C LYS A 12 -14.59 -18.64 14.51
N ALA A 13 -14.66 -18.00 15.68
CA ALA A 13 -15.28 -16.69 15.82
C ALA A 13 -14.55 -15.62 15.01
N SER A 14 -13.21 -15.63 15.00
CA SER A 14 -12.41 -14.70 14.19
C SER A 14 -12.62 -14.91 12.70
N TRP A 15 -12.73 -16.16 12.25
CA TRP A 15 -13.03 -16.49 10.87
C TRP A 15 -14.40 -15.96 10.44
N SER A 16 -15.43 -16.16 11.28
CA SER A 16 -16.77 -15.61 11.08
C SER A 16 -16.75 -14.08 11.03
N LEU A 17 -16.01 -13.41 11.91
CA LEU A 17 -15.86 -11.95 11.89
C LEU A 17 -15.25 -11.46 10.58
N GLY A 18 -14.18 -12.12 10.10
CA GLY A 18 -13.59 -11.79 8.81
C GLY A 18 -14.58 -11.93 7.65
N ASN A 19 -15.36 -13.01 7.62
CA ASN A 19 -16.35 -13.21 6.55
C ASN A 19 -17.52 -12.23 6.63
N LEU A 20 -17.99 -11.91 7.85
CA LEU A 20 -18.99 -10.87 8.06
C LEU A 20 -18.50 -9.53 7.49
N SER A 21 -17.24 -9.18 7.77
CA SER A 21 -16.67 -7.92 7.28
C SER A 21 -16.56 -7.85 5.74
N ASP A 22 -16.26 -8.97 5.07
CA ASP A 22 -16.28 -9.04 3.61
C ASP A 22 -17.70 -8.80 3.07
N ALA A 23 -18.71 -9.45 3.66
CA ALA A 23 -20.10 -9.29 3.26
C ALA A 23 -20.60 -7.85 3.46
N LEU A 24 -20.18 -7.17 4.54
CA LEU A 24 -20.52 -5.78 4.80
C LEU A 24 -19.93 -4.83 3.75
N VAL A 25 -18.68 -5.03 3.35
CA VAL A 25 -18.04 -4.23 2.29
C VAL A 25 -18.74 -4.45 0.95
N LEU A 26 -19.06 -5.70 0.59
CA LEU A 26 -19.82 -6.00 -0.63
C LEU A 26 -21.22 -5.37 -0.62
N ASN A 27 -21.86 -5.28 0.55
CA ASN A 27 -23.16 -4.63 0.67
C ASN A 27 -23.08 -3.11 0.50
N LYS A 28 -21.97 -2.48 0.90
CA LYS A 28 -21.75 -1.03 0.73
C LYS A 28 -21.68 -0.59 -0.74
N GLU A 29 -21.29 -1.50 -1.64
CA GLU A 29 -21.25 -1.23 -3.08
C GLU A 29 -22.64 -1.21 -3.73
N ASP A 30 -23.67 -1.72 -3.04
CA ASP A 30 -25.05 -1.78 -3.50
C ASP A 30 -25.90 -0.69 -2.80
N SER A 31 -26.22 0.37 -3.53
CA SER A 31 -26.97 1.52 -3.00
C SER A 31 -28.38 1.19 -2.49
N ASN A 32 -28.90 -0.02 -2.77
CA ASN A 32 -30.22 -0.45 -2.33
C ASN A 32 -30.20 -1.18 -0.98
N LYS A 33 -29.02 -1.39 -0.37
CA LYS A 33 -28.89 -2.08 0.92
C LYS A 33 -28.78 -1.10 2.08
N GLU A 34 -29.35 -1.50 3.21
CA GLU A 34 -29.28 -0.75 4.46
C GLU A 34 -27.84 -0.70 4.98
N GLU A 35 -27.41 0.49 5.40
CA GLU A 35 -26.10 0.69 6.01
C GLU A 35 -26.04 0.02 7.40
N ILE A 36 -24.84 -0.44 7.78
CA ILE A 36 -24.63 -0.97 9.12
C ILE A 36 -24.82 0.15 10.16
N PRO A 37 -25.57 -0.08 11.26
CA PRO A 37 -25.69 0.93 12.30
C PRO A 37 -24.34 1.27 12.94
N ASP A 38 -24.07 2.56 13.16
CA ASP A 38 -22.80 3.08 13.70
C ASP A 38 -22.32 2.34 14.95
N HIS A 39 -23.21 2.12 15.92
CA HIS A 39 -22.86 1.43 17.16
C HIS A 39 -22.39 -0.01 16.93
N VAL A 40 -22.94 -0.71 15.93
CA VAL A 40 -22.51 -2.06 15.56
C VAL A 40 -21.14 -2.00 14.88
N LEU A 41 -20.94 -1.04 13.97
CA LEU A 41 -19.64 -0.85 13.32
C LEU A 41 -18.53 -0.56 14.33
N LEU A 42 -18.78 0.34 15.29
CA LEU A 42 -17.85 0.67 16.36
C LEU A 42 -17.51 -0.57 17.22
N GLN A 43 -18.52 -1.34 17.63
CA GLN A 43 -18.31 -2.59 18.37
C GLN A 43 -17.48 -3.60 17.57
N LEU A 44 -17.75 -3.76 16.28
CA LEU A 44 -16.98 -4.66 15.41
C LEU A 44 -15.52 -4.23 15.28
N LEU A 45 -15.25 -2.92 15.16
CA LEU A 45 -13.89 -2.37 15.16
C LEU A 45 -13.17 -2.70 16.47
N GLN A 46 -13.78 -2.40 17.62
CA GLN A 46 -13.22 -2.68 18.94
C GLN A 46 -12.92 -4.17 19.14
N ILE A 47 -13.84 -5.04 18.76
CA ILE A 47 -13.66 -6.50 18.82
C ILE A 47 -12.50 -6.95 17.94
N ALA A 48 -12.39 -6.43 16.71
CA ALA A 48 -11.32 -6.78 15.79
C ALA A 48 -9.95 -6.26 16.29
N ILE A 49 -9.90 -5.09 16.92
CA ILE A 49 -8.69 -4.52 17.56
C ILE A 49 -8.21 -5.43 18.70
N GLN A 50 -9.11 -5.89 19.56
CA GLN A 50 -8.71 -6.81 20.64
C GLN A 50 -8.24 -8.16 20.08
N ALA A 51 -8.96 -8.71 19.10
CA ALA A 51 -8.58 -9.97 18.47
C ALA A 51 -7.22 -9.90 17.73
N SER A 52 -6.79 -8.72 17.27
CA SER A 52 -5.47 -8.54 16.65
C SER A 52 -4.30 -8.68 17.63
N LYS A 53 -4.56 -8.74 18.94
CA LYS A 53 -3.56 -8.91 20.00
C LYS A 53 -3.40 -10.38 20.44
N ASP A 54 -4.24 -11.29 19.92
CA ASP A 54 -4.25 -12.72 20.27
C ASP A 54 -3.19 -13.52 19.48
N ASN A 55 -3.32 -14.83 19.38
CA ASN A 55 -2.45 -15.69 18.58
C ASN A 55 -2.60 -15.43 17.07
N ASP A 56 -1.53 -15.65 16.30
CA ASP A 56 -1.49 -15.44 14.84
C ASP A 56 -2.64 -16.10 14.06
N LYS A 57 -3.14 -17.26 14.52
CA LYS A 57 -4.31 -17.93 13.89
C LYS A 57 -5.59 -17.08 13.95
N ILE A 58 -5.72 -16.24 14.98
CA ILE A 58 -6.82 -15.28 15.16
C ILE A 58 -6.48 -13.95 14.49
N LYS A 59 -5.25 -13.44 14.70
CA LYS A 59 -4.79 -12.17 14.11
C LYS A 59 -5.02 -12.09 12.62
N VAL A 60 -4.74 -13.17 11.88
CA VAL A 60 -4.91 -13.23 10.42
C VAL A 60 -6.33 -12.83 10.01
N ASN A 61 -7.35 -13.30 10.72
CA ASN A 61 -8.74 -12.93 10.41
C ASN A 61 -9.14 -11.59 11.00
N ALA A 62 -8.64 -11.25 12.20
CA ALA A 62 -8.90 -9.97 12.84
C ALA A 62 -8.39 -8.79 11.99
N VAL A 63 -7.18 -8.88 11.44
CA VAL A 63 -6.60 -7.84 10.58
C VAL A 63 -7.35 -7.70 9.26
N ARG A 64 -7.77 -8.84 8.66
CA ARG A 64 -8.65 -8.80 7.49
C ARG A 64 -9.95 -8.05 7.80
N ALA A 65 -10.56 -8.36 8.96
CA ALA A 65 -11.75 -7.66 9.41
C ALA A 65 -11.50 -6.17 9.64
N LEU A 66 -10.40 -5.78 10.28
CA LEU A 66 -10.03 -4.38 10.47
C LEU A 66 -9.92 -3.63 9.15
N GLY A 67 -9.19 -4.17 8.16
CA GLY A 67 -9.05 -3.55 6.85
C GLY A 67 -10.39 -3.35 6.13
N ASN A 68 -11.36 -4.24 6.34
CA ASN A 68 -12.71 -4.12 5.79
C ASN A 68 -13.55 -3.09 6.54
N LEU A 69 -13.61 -3.19 7.87
CA LEU A 69 -14.43 -2.33 8.72
C LEU A 69 -13.98 -0.87 8.67
N LEU A 70 -12.67 -0.60 8.60
CA LEU A 70 -12.14 0.77 8.45
C LEU A 70 -12.65 1.46 7.18
N GLN A 71 -12.93 0.71 6.11
CA GLN A 71 -13.51 1.28 4.88
C GLN A 71 -15.00 1.58 4.98
N LEU A 72 -15.68 1.03 5.99
CA LEU A 72 -17.09 1.31 6.22
C LEU A 72 -17.27 2.67 6.92
N VAL A 73 -16.28 3.12 7.69
CA VAL A 73 -16.24 4.44 8.32
C VAL A 73 -16.38 5.54 7.25
N ASN A 74 -17.22 6.53 7.54
CA ASN A 74 -17.53 7.66 6.68
C ASN A 74 -17.28 9.00 7.41
N GLY A 75 -17.59 10.11 6.73
CA GLY A 75 -17.24 11.45 7.19
C GLY A 75 -18.05 11.90 8.39
N GLU A 76 -19.23 11.33 8.62
CA GLU A 76 -20.07 11.65 9.77
C GLU A 76 -19.69 10.81 10.99
N THR A 77 -19.46 9.51 10.80
CA THR A 77 -19.02 8.61 11.87
C THR A 77 -17.67 9.02 12.45
N ILE A 78 -16.69 9.38 11.62
CA ILE A 78 -15.35 9.80 12.09
C ILE A 78 -15.36 11.12 12.90
N LYS A 79 -16.45 11.91 12.88
CA LYS A 79 -16.56 13.10 13.73
C LYS A 79 -16.79 12.72 15.20
N GLN A 80 -17.33 11.54 15.47
CA GLN A 80 -17.58 11.02 16.81
C GLN A 80 -16.26 10.60 17.46
N ASP A 81 -16.04 10.98 18.72
CA ASP A 81 -14.74 10.77 19.38
C ASP A 81 -14.39 9.29 19.57
N ASP A 82 -15.38 8.44 19.89
CA ASP A 82 -15.16 6.99 20.03
C ASP A 82 -14.70 6.35 18.71
N PHE A 83 -15.21 6.84 17.57
CA PHE A 83 -14.76 6.39 16.25
C PHE A 83 -13.35 6.85 15.93
N LYS A 84 -12.95 8.07 16.30
CA LYS A 84 -11.56 8.53 16.11
C LYS A 84 -10.59 7.62 16.84
N VAL A 85 -10.87 7.34 18.12
CA VAL A 85 -10.04 6.44 18.94
C VAL A 85 -9.99 5.04 18.34
N ALA A 86 -11.14 4.47 17.96
CA ALA A 86 -11.20 3.13 17.38
C ALA A 86 -10.47 3.06 16.02
N VAL A 87 -10.55 4.10 15.20
CA VAL A 87 -9.84 4.16 13.91
C VAL A 87 -8.33 4.25 14.13
N GLU A 88 -7.87 5.13 15.02
CA GLU A 88 -6.45 5.26 15.36
C GLU A 88 -5.88 3.92 15.89
N GLU A 89 -6.54 3.30 16.86
CA GLU A 89 -6.14 2.01 17.40
C GLU A 89 -6.18 0.89 16.35
N GLY A 90 -7.17 0.91 15.46
CA GLY A 90 -7.33 -0.03 14.35
C GLY A 90 -6.22 0.07 13.32
N VAL A 91 -5.88 1.29 12.90
CA VAL A 91 -4.74 1.57 12.02
C VAL A 91 -3.44 1.10 12.66
N ASP A 92 -3.19 1.46 13.92
CA ASP A 92 -2.01 1.03 14.65
C ASP A 92 -1.94 -0.50 14.78
N ALA A 93 -3.08 -1.17 14.98
CA ALA A 93 -3.15 -2.64 15.01
C ALA A 93 -2.77 -3.28 13.68
N VAL A 94 -3.25 -2.74 12.57
CA VAL A 94 -2.90 -3.20 11.22
C VAL A 94 -1.40 -2.98 10.96
N ILE A 95 -0.85 -1.81 11.28
CA ILE A 95 0.58 -1.51 11.12
C ILE A 95 1.43 -2.46 11.97
N ARG A 96 1.09 -2.68 13.25
CA ARG A 96 1.80 -3.64 14.11
C ARG A 96 1.79 -5.05 13.54
N CYS A 97 0.68 -5.52 13.00
CA CYS A 97 0.60 -6.85 12.39
C CYS A 97 1.35 -6.91 11.03
N CYS A 98 1.50 -5.76 10.38
CA CYS A 98 2.32 -5.59 9.19
C CYS A 98 3.81 -5.67 9.52
N THR A 99 4.23 -5.31 10.73
CA THR A 99 5.65 -5.12 11.12
C THR A 99 6.22 -6.17 12.06
N THR A 100 5.38 -6.96 12.73
CA THR A 100 5.80 -7.94 13.74
C THR A 100 5.51 -9.40 13.35
N GLY A 101 6.30 -10.33 13.88
CA GLY A 101 6.15 -11.78 13.66
C GLY A 101 6.60 -12.28 12.28
N THR A 102 6.57 -13.59 12.05
CA THR A 102 7.06 -14.22 10.80
C THR A 102 5.93 -14.81 9.94
N ASN A 103 4.67 -14.68 10.37
CA ASN A 103 3.54 -15.26 9.67
C ASN A 103 3.24 -14.52 8.35
N MET A 104 3.61 -15.14 7.24
CA MET A 104 3.47 -14.57 5.88
C MET A 104 2.02 -14.19 5.55
N LYS A 105 1.03 -14.99 5.95
CA LYS A 105 -0.39 -14.70 5.69
C LYS A 105 -0.86 -13.51 6.49
N LEU A 106 -0.40 -13.36 7.74
CA LEU A 106 -0.69 -12.19 8.55
C LEU A 106 -0.10 -10.93 7.91
N ARG A 107 1.17 -10.97 7.50
CA ARG A 107 1.84 -9.85 6.81
C ARG A 107 1.11 -9.47 5.53
N TRP A 108 0.75 -10.45 4.70
CA TRP A 108 -0.01 -10.25 3.47
C TRP A 108 -1.36 -9.56 3.72
N ASN A 109 -2.17 -10.09 4.66
CA ASN A 109 -3.45 -9.47 5.04
C ASN A 109 -3.26 -8.05 5.59
N SER A 110 -2.18 -7.82 6.32
CA SER A 110 -1.87 -6.51 6.91
C SER A 110 -1.51 -5.49 5.85
N CYS A 111 -0.61 -5.80 4.90
CA CYS A 111 -0.29 -4.92 3.77
C CYS A 111 -1.55 -4.56 2.96
N TYR A 112 -2.41 -5.55 2.72
CA TYR A 112 -3.67 -5.35 2.01
C TYR A 112 -4.62 -4.40 2.77
N ALA A 113 -4.74 -4.58 4.09
CA ALA A 113 -5.53 -3.70 4.96
C ALA A 113 -4.93 -2.28 5.02
N VAL A 114 -3.61 -2.13 5.05
CA VAL A 114 -2.92 -0.83 4.96
C VAL A 114 -3.28 -0.12 3.65
N GLY A 115 -3.15 -0.80 2.50
CA GLY A 115 -3.46 -0.19 1.20
C GLY A 115 -4.91 0.31 1.14
N ARG A 116 -5.84 -0.47 1.68
CA ARG A 116 -7.24 -0.08 1.84
C ARG A 116 -7.39 1.17 2.70
N ALA A 117 -6.75 1.22 3.87
CA ALA A 117 -6.78 2.40 4.74
C ALA A 117 -6.20 3.65 4.05
N LEU A 118 -5.10 3.51 3.32
CA LEU A 118 -4.47 4.63 2.58
C LEU A 118 -5.33 5.14 1.42
N LYS A 119 -6.10 4.27 0.76
CA LYS A 119 -7.00 4.63 -0.35
C LYS A 119 -8.16 5.53 0.11
N LEU A 120 -8.54 5.50 1.38
CA LEU A 120 -9.62 6.30 1.97
C LEU A 120 -9.25 7.79 2.13
N ALA A 121 -8.35 8.31 1.29
CA ALA A 121 -7.72 9.64 1.29
C ALA A 121 -8.68 10.86 1.31
N LYS A 122 -10.00 10.65 1.37
CA LYS A 122 -11.01 11.69 1.61
C LYS A 122 -11.36 11.89 3.10
N PHE A 123 -10.80 11.09 4.00
CA PHE A 123 -11.11 11.16 5.44
C PHE A 123 -9.91 11.62 6.29
N PRO A 124 -10.15 12.18 7.50
CA PRO A 124 -9.11 12.53 8.46
C PRO A 124 -8.29 11.32 8.96
N ILE A 125 -8.59 10.10 8.49
CA ILE A 125 -7.89 8.84 8.83
C ILE A 125 -6.37 8.98 8.60
N ASN A 126 -5.96 9.72 7.57
CA ASN A 126 -4.54 9.96 7.29
C ASN A 126 -3.80 10.69 8.42
N ASP A 127 -4.49 11.50 9.22
CA ASP A 127 -3.89 12.23 10.33
C ASP A 127 -3.58 11.29 11.53
N TYR A 128 -4.27 10.16 11.60
CA TYR A 128 -4.08 9.13 12.64
C TYR A 128 -3.07 8.05 12.22
N ILE A 129 -2.63 8.04 10.96
CA ILE A 129 -1.59 7.11 10.50
C ILE A 129 -0.23 7.64 10.96
N ARG A 130 0.49 6.84 11.76
CA ARG A 130 1.91 7.10 12.07
C ARG A 130 2.78 6.83 10.84
N LYS A 131 2.87 7.82 9.96
CA LYS A 131 3.49 7.72 8.63
C LYS A 131 4.95 7.27 8.70
N ASP A 132 5.72 7.77 9.67
CA ASP A 132 7.12 7.41 9.88
C ASP A 132 7.30 5.90 10.03
N SER A 133 6.53 5.29 10.94
CA SER A 133 6.58 3.85 11.16
C SER A 133 6.06 3.08 9.95
N LEU A 134 5.01 3.59 9.30
CA LEU A 134 4.36 2.90 8.19
C LEU A 134 5.27 2.82 6.96
N PHE A 135 5.82 3.94 6.50
CA PHE A 135 6.61 3.99 5.28
C PHE A 135 7.90 3.20 5.41
N CYS A 136 8.62 3.35 6.53
CA CYS A 136 9.82 2.54 6.81
C CYS A 136 9.49 1.04 6.77
N SER A 137 8.38 0.65 7.39
CA SER A 137 7.96 -0.74 7.44
C SER A 137 7.59 -1.33 6.08
N LEU A 138 6.85 -0.58 5.26
CA LEU A 138 6.53 -1.01 3.91
C LEU A 138 7.79 -1.09 3.05
N ALA A 139 8.70 -0.11 3.15
CA ALA A 139 9.98 -0.11 2.46
C ALA A 139 10.82 -1.36 2.82
N ASP A 140 10.95 -1.66 4.11
CA ASP A 140 11.68 -2.85 4.59
C ASP A 140 11.06 -4.15 4.05
N LEU A 141 9.72 -4.24 4.05
CA LEU A 141 9.02 -5.39 3.49
C LEU A 141 9.32 -5.57 2.02
N ILE A 142 9.16 -4.52 1.20
CA ILE A 142 9.37 -4.57 -0.26
C ILE A 142 10.83 -4.89 -0.57
N LEU A 143 11.78 -4.42 0.24
CA LEU A 143 13.20 -4.60 -0.01
C LEU A 143 13.66 -6.04 0.24
N SER A 144 13.28 -6.66 1.36
CA SER A 144 13.98 -7.89 1.81
C SER A 144 13.09 -9.01 2.34
N PHE A 145 11.75 -8.85 2.36
CA PHE A 145 10.90 -9.90 2.93
C PHE A 145 10.94 -11.18 2.06
N PRO A 146 11.12 -12.39 2.62
CA PRO A 146 11.31 -13.59 1.82
C PRO A 146 10.15 -13.95 0.88
N ASN A 147 8.93 -13.57 1.22
CA ASN A 147 7.75 -13.90 0.44
C ASN A 147 7.40 -12.78 -0.57
N PHE A 148 7.45 -13.06 -1.88
CA PHE A 148 7.17 -12.05 -2.89
C PHE A 148 5.73 -11.55 -2.88
N LYS A 149 4.74 -12.36 -2.47
CA LYS A 149 3.34 -11.89 -2.38
C LYS A 149 3.18 -10.80 -1.32
N VAL A 150 3.92 -10.88 -0.21
CA VAL A 150 3.96 -9.83 0.81
C VAL A 150 4.63 -8.57 0.24
N ARG A 151 5.75 -8.73 -0.48
CA ARG A 151 6.46 -7.62 -1.16
C ARG A 151 5.55 -6.89 -2.15
N ILE A 152 4.84 -7.64 -2.99
CA ILE A 152 3.85 -7.12 -3.95
C ILE A 152 2.78 -6.31 -3.23
N ASN A 153 2.20 -6.83 -2.14
CA ASN A 153 1.14 -6.11 -1.43
C ASN A 153 1.67 -4.87 -0.69
N ALA A 154 2.91 -4.90 -0.21
CA ALA A 154 3.52 -3.72 0.39
C ALA A 154 3.76 -2.61 -0.66
N ALA A 155 4.23 -2.96 -1.86
CA ALA A 155 4.38 -2.01 -2.96
C ALA A 155 3.03 -1.45 -3.42
N LEU A 156 2.02 -2.31 -3.57
CA LEU A 156 0.65 -1.90 -3.88
C LEU A 156 0.04 -0.98 -2.80
N ALA A 157 0.34 -1.22 -1.52
CA ALA A 157 -0.13 -0.35 -0.45
C ALA A 157 0.43 1.07 -0.61
N LEU A 158 1.71 1.21 -1.00
CA LEU A 158 2.32 2.52 -1.26
C LEU A 158 1.67 3.25 -2.44
N SER A 159 1.18 2.56 -3.47
CA SER A 159 0.47 3.21 -4.59
C SER A 159 -0.98 3.59 -4.28
N CYS A 160 -1.53 3.20 -3.12
CA CYS A 160 -2.90 3.56 -2.75
C CYS A 160 -3.06 5.03 -2.31
N ILE A 161 -1.95 5.74 -2.08
CA ILE A 161 -1.93 7.16 -1.71
C ILE A 161 -2.04 8.00 -2.98
N ASN A 162 -3.19 8.63 -3.20
CA ASN A 162 -3.49 9.29 -4.48
C ASN A 162 -3.10 10.78 -4.55
N THR A 163 -2.43 11.33 -3.53
CA THR A 163 -2.03 12.74 -3.48
C THR A 163 -0.58 12.90 -3.04
N ARG A 164 0.10 13.93 -3.56
CA ARG A 164 1.49 14.25 -3.19
C ARG A 164 1.64 14.58 -1.71
N GLU A 165 0.64 15.22 -1.12
CA GLU A 165 0.53 15.55 0.31
C GLU A 165 0.44 14.30 1.19
N GLY A 166 -0.17 13.22 0.68
CA GLY A 166 -0.32 11.99 1.43
C GLY A 166 1.02 11.39 1.85
N TYR A 167 2.05 11.50 1.00
CA TYR A 167 3.42 11.06 1.27
C TYR A 167 4.21 12.02 2.16
N GLN A 168 3.80 13.28 2.31
CA GLN A 168 4.53 14.30 3.08
C GLN A 168 6.03 14.37 2.69
N ASN A 169 6.91 14.32 3.69
CA ASN A 169 8.38 14.28 3.56
C ASN A 169 8.92 12.88 3.17
N TYR A 170 8.07 11.85 3.07
CA TYR A 170 8.47 10.49 2.72
C TYR A 170 8.45 10.19 1.23
N PHE A 171 8.03 11.13 0.38
CA PHE A 171 7.92 10.89 -1.07
C PHE A 171 9.25 10.41 -1.70
N VAL A 172 10.34 11.14 -1.44
CA VAL A 172 11.69 10.79 -1.92
C VAL A 172 12.16 9.47 -1.30
N PHE A 173 11.93 9.27 0.00
CA PHE A 173 12.28 8.02 0.69
C PHE A 173 11.58 6.80 0.05
N VAL A 174 10.29 6.92 -0.26
CA VAL A 174 9.51 5.86 -0.92
C VAL A 174 10.04 5.60 -2.33
N TRP A 175 10.34 6.65 -3.09
CA TRP A 175 10.97 6.54 -4.42
C TRP A 175 12.27 5.74 -4.36
N GLU A 176 13.20 6.14 -3.50
CA GLU A 176 14.49 5.46 -3.32
C GLU A 176 14.32 3.99 -2.87
N SER A 177 13.39 3.74 -1.96
CA SER A 177 13.13 2.40 -1.44
C SER A 177 12.65 1.46 -2.54
N LEU A 178 11.82 1.95 -3.47
CA LEU A 178 11.34 1.18 -4.60
C LEU A 178 12.45 0.88 -5.62
N LEU A 179 13.35 1.84 -5.87
CA LEU A 179 14.51 1.61 -6.75
C LEU A 179 15.46 0.54 -6.17
N LYS A 180 15.76 0.63 -4.87
CA LYS A 180 16.56 -0.39 -4.15
C LYS A 180 15.88 -1.75 -4.19
N ALA A 181 14.56 -1.78 -4.00
CA ALA A 181 13.82 -3.03 -4.09
C ALA A 181 13.81 -3.62 -5.50
N LEU A 182 13.76 -2.79 -6.55
CA LEU A 182 13.85 -3.21 -7.95
C LEU A 182 15.22 -3.85 -8.26
N GLU A 183 16.30 -3.29 -7.73
CA GLU A 183 17.62 -3.93 -7.79
C GLU A 183 17.62 -5.25 -7.03
N ASN A 184 17.07 -5.26 -5.80
CA ASN A 184 17.04 -6.48 -5.00
C ASN A 184 16.23 -7.61 -5.65
N THR A 185 15.24 -7.32 -6.50
CA THR A 185 14.52 -8.40 -7.19
C THR A 185 15.44 -9.22 -8.10
N GLN A 186 16.61 -8.72 -8.49
CA GLN A 186 17.59 -9.47 -9.28
C GLN A 186 18.35 -10.52 -8.44
N ASN A 187 18.34 -10.40 -7.11
CA ASN A 187 19.04 -11.27 -6.19
C ASN A 187 18.08 -12.33 -5.61
N ILE A 188 17.79 -13.38 -6.38
CA ILE A 188 16.94 -14.48 -5.92
C ILE A 188 17.78 -15.55 -5.23
N GLU A 189 17.56 -15.75 -3.94
CA GLU A 189 18.14 -16.87 -3.18
C GLU A 189 17.29 -18.15 -3.28
N ASP A 190 15.98 -18.02 -3.49
CA ASP A 190 15.03 -19.14 -3.56
C ASP A 190 14.38 -19.26 -4.94
N PHE A 191 14.83 -20.24 -5.72
CA PHE A 191 14.31 -20.54 -7.07
C PHE A 191 12.82 -20.88 -7.11
N SER A 192 12.20 -21.29 -6.00
CA SER A 192 10.76 -21.61 -5.95
C SER A 192 9.87 -20.37 -6.09
N GLU A 193 10.41 -19.18 -5.79
CA GLU A 193 9.71 -17.91 -5.86
C GLU A 193 9.94 -17.18 -7.21
N TYR A 194 10.75 -17.73 -8.12
CA TYR A 194 11.10 -17.11 -9.41
C TYR A 194 9.87 -16.65 -10.22
N ASN A 195 8.79 -17.45 -10.25
CA ASN A 195 7.56 -17.10 -10.96
C ASN A 195 6.82 -15.87 -10.39
N HIS A 196 7.11 -15.48 -9.14
CA HIS A 196 6.53 -14.30 -8.50
C HIS A 196 7.43 -13.06 -8.61
N GLN A 197 8.68 -13.21 -9.05
CA GLN A 197 9.61 -12.11 -9.27
C GLN A 197 9.07 -11.12 -10.31
N ASP A 198 8.57 -11.63 -11.45
CA ASP A 198 8.01 -10.79 -12.51
C ASP A 198 6.83 -9.94 -12.01
N HIS A 199 5.96 -10.54 -11.19
CA HIS A 199 4.84 -9.82 -10.58
C HIS A 199 5.28 -8.76 -9.56
N LEU A 200 6.38 -8.99 -8.86
CA LEU A 200 6.97 -7.97 -7.98
C LEU A 200 7.56 -6.82 -8.80
N VAL A 201 8.30 -7.13 -9.87
CA VAL A 201 8.83 -6.12 -10.80
C VAL A 201 7.69 -5.29 -11.39
N ASP A 202 6.63 -5.96 -11.89
CA ASP A 202 5.42 -5.29 -12.39
C ASP A 202 4.88 -4.30 -11.35
N GLN A 203 4.65 -4.77 -10.12
CA GLN A 203 4.06 -3.94 -9.09
C GLN A 203 4.98 -2.78 -8.66
N ILE A 204 6.29 -2.98 -8.59
CA ILE A 204 7.25 -1.91 -8.29
C ILE A 204 7.23 -0.86 -9.40
N CYS A 205 7.29 -1.27 -10.68
CA CYS A 205 7.21 -0.37 -11.83
C CYS A 205 5.89 0.41 -11.86
N LEU A 206 4.75 -0.25 -11.61
CA LEU A 206 3.44 0.41 -11.50
C LEU A 206 3.40 1.43 -10.34
N THR A 207 4.06 1.13 -9.23
CA THR A 207 4.15 2.03 -8.07
C THR A 207 5.06 3.23 -8.35
N LEU A 208 6.19 3.04 -9.05
CA LEU A 208 7.06 4.12 -9.50
C LEU A 208 6.38 5.00 -10.55
N GLY A 209 5.61 4.41 -11.47
CA GLY A 209 4.76 5.16 -12.40
C GLY A 209 3.72 5.99 -11.66
N HIS A 210 3.06 5.41 -10.65
CA HIS A 210 2.14 6.16 -9.79
C HIS A 210 2.81 7.36 -9.11
N LEU A 211 3.96 7.17 -8.46
CA LEU A 211 4.74 8.26 -7.87
C LEU A 211 5.11 9.33 -8.91
N THR A 212 5.44 8.90 -10.13
CA THR A 212 5.75 9.82 -11.23
C THR A 212 4.56 10.71 -11.58
N THR A 213 3.31 10.21 -11.50
CA THR A 213 2.12 11.07 -11.69
C THR A 213 1.93 12.13 -10.60
N LEU A 214 2.66 12.02 -9.49
CA LEU A 214 2.63 12.95 -8.37
C LEU A 214 3.90 13.81 -8.25
N LEU A 215 4.88 13.62 -9.14
CA LEU A 215 6.15 14.35 -9.11
C LEU A 215 5.92 15.86 -9.28
N ARG A 216 6.68 16.63 -8.51
CA ARG A 216 6.76 18.09 -8.64
C ARG A 216 8.15 18.54 -9.09
N PRO A 217 8.29 19.76 -9.65
CA PRO A 217 9.59 20.30 -10.08
C PRO A 217 10.69 20.23 -9.02
N GLU A 218 10.36 20.50 -7.76
CA GLU A 218 11.29 20.46 -6.63
C GLU A 218 11.84 19.05 -6.35
N ASP A 219 11.09 18.00 -6.68
CA ASP A 219 11.49 16.62 -6.40
C ASP A 219 12.67 16.18 -7.28
N PHE A 220 12.82 16.74 -8.51
CA PHE A 220 13.86 16.34 -9.47
C PHE A 220 15.27 16.48 -8.92
N ALA A 221 15.54 17.54 -8.15
CA ALA A 221 16.85 17.72 -7.53
C ALA A 221 17.12 16.67 -6.45
N LEU A 222 16.07 16.26 -5.73
CA LEU A 222 16.16 15.34 -4.61
C LEU A 222 16.31 13.88 -5.06
N ILE A 223 15.60 13.48 -6.11
CA ILE A 223 15.63 12.10 -6.63
C ILE A 223 16.78 11.85 -7.62
N ASN A 224 17.55 12.88 -8.01
CA ASN A 224 18.52 12.82 -9.10
C ASN A 224 19.56 11.72 -8.89
N SER A 225 20.27 11.76 -7.77
CA SER A 225 21.37 10.85 -7.46
C SER A 225 20.91 9.40 -7.38
N SER A 226 19.79 9.15 -6.68
CA SER A 226 19.23 7.81 -6.55
C SER A 226 18.70 7.28 -7.87
N THR A 227 18.09 8.13 -8.69
CA THR A 227 17.52 7.69 -9.98
C THR A 227 18.63 7.36 -10.96
N TYR A 228 19.69 8.16 -11.04
CA TYR A 228 20.84 7.85 -11.91
C TYR A 228 21.60 6.60 -11.48
N LEU A 229 21.67 6.32 -10.17
CA LEU A 229 22.27 5.08 -9.67
C LEU A 229 21.56 3.83 -10.23
N TYR A 230 20.25 3.91 -10.48
CA TYR A 230 19.42 2.79 -10.91
C TYR A 230 18.81 2.96 -12.31
N LEU A 231 19.24 3.96 -13.08
CA LEU A 231 18.53 4.38 -14.30
C LEU A 231 18.47 3.29 -15.35
N ASP A 232 19.60 2.63 -15.64
CA ASP A 232 19.67 1.57 -16.65
C ASP A 232 18.76 0.39 -16.29
N LEU A 233 18.78 -0.02 -15.02
CA LEU A 233 17.91 -1.08 -14.51
C LEU A 233 16.44 -0.66 -14.59
N LEU A 234 16.12 0.55 -14.13
CA LEU A 234 14.77 1.09 -14.13
C LEU A 234 14.21 1.12 -15.56
N GLN A 235 14.96 1.65 -16.51
CA GLN A 235 14.57 1.72 -17.91
C GLN A 235 14.34 0.31 -18.47
N HIS A 236 15.30 -0.61 -18.29
CA HIS A 236 15.19 -1.97 -18.78
C HIS A 236 13.95 -2.70 -18.25
N GLN A 237 13.70 -2.61 -16.94
CA GLN A 237 12.54 -3.27 -16.33
C GLN A 237 11.24 -2.59 -16.73
N MET A 238 11.19 -1.26 -16.80
CA MET A 238 9.99 -0.51 -17.19
C MET A 238 9.56 -0.85 -18.63
N HIS A 239 10.50 -0.90 -19.57
CA HIS A 239 10.20 -1.30 -20.96
C HIS A 239 9.69 -2.73 -21.04
N LYS A 240 10.32 -3.68 -20.32
CA LYS A 240 9.81 -5.05 -20.21
C LYS A 240 8.38 -5.12 -19.66
N VAL A 241 8.08 -4.31 -18.65
CA VAL A 241 6.75 -4.23 -18.05
C VAL A 241 5.74 -3.65 -19.04
N LEU A 242 6.09 -2.58 -19.76
CA LEU A 242 5.26 -1.97 -20.80
C LEU A 242 4.97 -2.93 -21.95
N ASP A 243 5.93 -3.74 -22.36
CA ASP A 243 5.77 -4.70 -23.45
C ASP A 243 4.88 -5.90 -23.08
N ARG A 244 4.87 -6.30 -21.79
CA ARG A 244 4.12 -7.49 -21.35
C ARG A 244 2.75 -7.20 -20.74
N LEU A 245 2.56 -6.03 -20.11
CA LEU A 245 1.29 -5.72 -19.44
C LEU A 245 0.23 -5.27 -20.44
N LEU A 246 -0.99 -5.75 -20.23
CA LEU A 246 -2.15 -5.29 -20.97
C LEU A 246 -2.40 -3.79 -20.72
N PRO A 247 -2.93 -3.04 -21.70
CA PRO A 247 -3.17 -1.59 -21.60
C PRO A 247 -3.94 -1.17 -20.34
N GLU A 248 -4.92 -1.96 -19.91
CA GLU A 248 -5.73 -1.67 -18.73
C GLU A 248 -4.92 -1.75 -17.43
N ARG A 249 -3.87 -2.57 -17.41
CA ARG A 249 -2.97 -2.75 -16.25
C ARG A 249 -1.80 -1.77 -16.27
N SER A 250 -1.43 -1.24 -17.44
CA SER A 250 -0.33 -0.28 -17.60
C SER A 250 -0.79 1.18 -17.71
N ALA A 251 -2.09 1.47 -17.59
CA ALA A 251 -2.66 2.83 -17.69
C ALA A 251 -1.97 3.88 -16.80
N VAL A 252 -1.48 3.49 -15.62
CA VAL A 252 -0.73 4.38 -14.73
C VAL A 252 0.63 4.79 -15.31
N LEU A 253 1.28 3.91 -16.07
CA LEU A 253 2.57 4.21 -16.73
C LEU A 253 2.37 5.19 -17.89
N LEU A 254 1.27 5.06 -18.64
CA LEU A 254 0.87 6.04 -19.64
C LEU A 254 0.55 7.41 -19.00
N SER A 255 -0.11 7.38 -17.84
CA SER A 255 -0.39 8.59 -17.06
C SER A 255 0.90 9.25 -16.56
N ALA A 256 1.92 8.46 -16.18
CA ALA A 256 3.24 8.94 -15.79
C ALA A 256 3.95 9.67 -16.94
N ALA A 257 4.00 9.06 -18.13
CA ALA A 257 4.54 9.70 -19.33
C ALA A 257 3.80 11.00 -19.67
N THR A 258 2.46 10.98 -19.55
CA THR A 258 1.62 12.14 -19.80
C THR A 258 1.90 13.27 -18.81
N HIS A 259 1.99 12.95 -17.52
CA HIS A 259 2.33 13.92 -16.48
C HIS A 259 3.66 14.61 -16.75
N LEU A 260 4.70 13.84 -17.05
CA LEU A 260 6.02 14.37 -17.41
C LEU A 260 5.93 15.34 -18.60
N ARG A 261 5.24 14.96 -19.69
CA ARG A 261 5.09 15.82 -20.88
C ARG A 261 4.42 17.18 -20.61
N TYR A 262 3.55 17.25 -19.60
CA TYR A 262 2.88 18.49 -19.21
C TYR A 262 3.65 19.30 -18.15
N MET A 263 4.81 18.83 -17.66
CA MET A 263 5.62 19.60 -16.73
C MET A 263 6.30 20.79 -17.42
N HIS A 264 6.21 21.96 -16.79
CA HIS A 264 6.90 23.17 -17.25
C HIS A 264 8.38 23.15 -16.81
N VAL A 265 9.27 22.78 -17.72
CA VAL A 265 10.72 22.56 -17.45
C VAL A 265 11.62 23.78 -17.77
N GLU A 266 11.02 24.95 -17.96
CA GLU A 266 11.74 26.18 -18.33
C GLU A 266 12.67 26.67 -17.22
N SER A 267 12.25 26.50 -15.96
CA SER A 267 13.00 26.88 -14.76
C SER A 267 14.00 25.82 -14.28
N TYR A 268 14.07 24.67 -14.96
CA TYR A 268 14.92 23.56 -14.54
C TYR A 268 16.40 23.87 -14.79
N THR A 269 17.25 23.48 -13.86
CA THR A 269 18.70 23.40 -14.10
C THR A 269 19.02 22.38 -15.20
N SER A 270 20.22 22.45 -15.76
CA SER A 270 20.67 21.49 -16.78
C SER A 270 20.58 20.03 -16.30
N GLU A 271 20.91 19.78 -15.04
CA GLU A 271 20.84 18.45 -14.42
C GLU A 271 19.39 17.97 -14.28
N GLN A 272 18.50 18.81 -13.75
CA GLN A 272 17.08 18.48 -13.62
C GLN A 272 16.43 18.23 -14.99
N ARG A 273 16.81 19.02 -16.01
CA ARG A 273 16.30 18.84 -17.37
C ARG A 273 16.79 17.53 -17.98
N GLN A 274 18.04 17.14 -17.72
CA GLN A 274 18.57 15.87 -18.19
C GLN A 274 17.83 14.69 -17.52
N LEU A 275 17.64 14.72 -16.20
CA LEU A 275 16.87 13.71 -15.49
C LEU A 275 15.42 13.61 -16.00
N TYR A 276 14.79 14.76 -16.26
CA TYR A 276 13.46 14.81 -16.86
C TYR A 276 13.40 14.08 -18.20
N LEU A 277 14.34 14.35 -19.10
CA LEU A 277 14.40 13.68 -20.41
C LEU A 277 14.64 12.17 -20.26
N ASP A 278 15.50 11.78 -19.33
CA ASP A 278 15.80 10.38 -19.09
C ASP A 278 14.62 9.63 -18.45
N LEU A 279 13.90 10.26 -17.51
CA LEU A 279 12.64 9.72 -16.98
C LEU A 279 11.55 9.63 -18.05
N LEU A 280 11.47 10.58 -18.99
CA LEU A 280 10.52 10.47 -20.08
C LEU A 280 10.78 9.20 -20.92
N LYS A 281 12.05 8.91 -21.23
CA LYS A 281 12.49 7.68 -21.92
C LYS A 281 12.25 6.40 -21.13
N VAL A 282 12.18 6.46 -19.79
CA VAL A 282 11.81 5.29 -18.97
C VAL A 282 10.37 4.86 -19.26
N TYR A 283 9.46 5.81 -19.52
CA TYR A 283 8.04 5.54 -19.74
C TYR A 283 7.63 5.51 -21.23
N THR A 284 8.56 5.78 -22.15
CA THR A 284 8.33 5.69 -23.59
C THR A 284 9.27 4.66 -24.21
N ASN A 285 8.77 3.79 -25.08
CA ASN A 285 9.60 2.88 -25.88
C ASN A 285 10.30 3.62 -27.06
N GLU A 286 10.62 4.91 -26.88
CA GLU A 286 11.23 5.81 -27.86
C GLU A 286 12.71 6.05 -27.57
#